data_AF-A0A4U5N8F8-F1
#
_entry.id   AF-A0A4U5N8F8-F1
#
_cell.length_a   1.000
_cell.length_b   1.000
_cell.length_c   1.000
_cell.angle_alpha   90.00
_cell.angle_beta   90.00
_cell.angle_gamma   90.00
#
_symmetry.space_group_name_H-M   'P 1'
#
loop_
_entity.id
_entity.type
_entity.pdbx_description
1 polymer ?
#
loop_
_entity_poly.entity_id
_entity_poly.type
_entity_poly.pdbx_seq_one_letter_code
_entity_poly.pdbx_strand_id
1 'polypeptide(L)'
;MKTEDMPLPSLFDQASKIHVKATESGSSDQELVKKGIESLEKCEEMISKLGLFSSNETKEDISTTNLKYILVPFYLAELAEKIPQDDRIQILKASQAKLKEFLTFCEAMELVPEEELQASSLGASNTFVDRRALKIARYKRQRAAEAKLEEIKEWKERRGRSTKAAAVSTPVEAGEEDVLDDDGEEEREAWITTISLAICKAIDLLEMLKKEEEMLLAVKERQLKEGGEAFSQTILDERAKKAENWHRDAAVKARYTQPAQPITCATFAQDVLEGRAKVSQAHDHKHVPVAFGPASLVGGSLTSERERMRAQVFQPGHRLPTMSIEEAGLKEMEIMNKWQERNAELMEEANSAWYKDNPKSKLSEEDDDEDDDAAVQKARAWDDWKDDHPRGAGNKKLTPCG
;
A
#
# COMPACT_ATOMS: atom_id res chain seq x y z
N MET A 1 -33.07 -7.93 -22.23
CA MET A 1 -33.22 -7.49 -23.63
C MET A 1 -32.05 -8.04 -24.41
N LYS A 2 -32.29 -8.59 -25.61
CA LYS A 2 -31.21 -9.02 -26.51
C LYS A 2 -30.41 -7.78 -26.93
N THR A 3 -29.11 -7.91 -27.07
CA THR A 3 -28.19 -6.81 -27.44
C THR A 3 -28.34 -6.36 -28.89
N GLU A 4 -29.22 -6.99 -29.68
CA GLU A 4 -29.37 -6.77 -31.13
C GLU A 4 -30.28 -5.59 -31.51
N ASP A 5 -31.21 -5.17 -30.66
CA ASP A 5 -32.22 -4.14 -31.00
C ASP A 5 -32.05 -2.82 -30.25
N MET A 6 -30.94 -2.63 -29.53
CA MET A 6 -30.73 -1.46 -28.68
C MET A 6 -30.05 -0.31 -29.45
N PRO A 7 -30.47 0.96 -29.28
CA PRO A 7 -29.83 2.09 -29.95
C PRO A 7 -28.41 2.33 -29.42
N LEU A 8 -27.55 2.92 -30.27
CA LEU A 8 -26.12 3.15 -29.98
C LEU A 8 -25.86 3.86 -28.62
N PRO A 9 -26.58 4.94 -28.25
CA PRO A 9 -26.37 5.58 -26.96
C PRO A 9 -26.62 4.65 -25.77
N SER A 10 -27.68 3.83 -25.83
CA SER A 10 -28.05 2.91 -24.76
C SER A 10 -27.08 1.72 -24.67
N LEU A 11 -26.61 1.21 -25.81
CA LEU A 11 -25.57 0.17 -25.85
C LEU A 11 -24.27 0.67 -25.21
N PHE A 12 -23.84 1.87 -25.58
CA PHE A 12 -22.63 2.48 -25.03
C PHE A 12 -22.76 2.72 -23.53
N ASP A 13 -23.89 3.28 -23.06
CA ASP A 13 -24.10 3.53 -21.63
C ASP A 13 -24.13 2.24 -20.82
N GLN A 14 -24.69 1.16 -21.37
CA GLN A 14 -24.66 -0.17 -20.74
C GLN A 14 -23.22 -0.70 -20.68
N ALA A 15 -22.48 -0.64 -21.78
CA ALA A 15 -21.10 -1.10 -21.86
C ALA A 15 -20.16 -0.31 -20.94
N SER A 16 -20.29 1.01 -20.90
CA SER A 16 -19.54 1.91 -20.03
C SER A 16 -19.77 1.58 -18.55
N LYS A 17 -21.03 1.33 -18.15
CA LYS A 17 -21.34 0.88 -16.77
C LYS A 17 -20.70 -0.47 -16.42
N ILE A 18 -20.64 -1.39 -17.38
CA ILE A 18 -19.98 -2.69 -17.18
C ILE A 18 -18.46 -2.48 -17.04
N HIS A 19 -17.87 -1.64 -17.89
CA HIS A 19 -16.45 -1.30 -17.86
C HIS A 19 -16.01 -0.70 -16.51
N VAL A 20 -16.74 0.30 -16.01
CA VAL A 20 -16.47 0.91 -14.70
C VAL A 20 -16.55 -0.13 -13.58
N LYS A 21 -17.60 -0.95 -13.57
CA LYS A 21 -17.74 -2.02 -12.56
C LYS A 21 -16.61 -3.04 -12.61
N ALA A 22 -16.20 -3.45 -13.81
CA ALA A 22 -15.13 -4.44 -14.01
C ALA A 22 -13.75 -3.90 -13.65
N THR A 23 -13.52 -2.59 -13.77
CA THR A 23 -12.26 -1.94 -13.41
C THR A 23 -12.16 -1.60 -11.93
N GLU A 24 -13.26 -1.23 -11.27
CA GLU A 24 -13.27 -0.85 -9.84
C GLU A 24 -13.36 -2.04 -8.87
N SER A 25 -14.15 -3.07 -9.20
CA SER A 25 -14.56 -4.08 -8.20
C SER A 25 -13.52 -5.19 -7.95
N GLY A 26 -12.49 -5.32 -8.78
CA GLY A 26 -11.46 -6.38 -8.67
C GLY A 26 -11.96 -7.82 -8.87
N SER A 27 -13.26 -8.10 -8.69
CA SER A 27 -13.96 -9.33 -9.02
C SER A 27 -14.60 -9.22 -10.41
N SER A 28 -13.91 -9.75 -11.42
CA SER A 28 -14.45 -9.79 -12.78
C SER A 28 -15.48 -10.93 -12.89
N ASP A 29 -16.76 -10.58 -12.73
CA ASP A 29 -17.85 -11.43 -13.22
C ASP A 29 -17.65 -11.64 -14.72
N GLN A 30 -17.23 -12.85 -15.07
CA GLN A 30 -16.80 -13.21 -16.42
C GLN A 30 -17.95 -13.12 -17.42
N GLU A 31 -19.19 -13.34 -16.98
CA GLU A 31 -20.36 -13.19 -17.83
C GLU A 31 -20.62 -11.71 -18.13
N LEU A 32 -20.46 -10.84 -17.13
CA LEU A 32 -20.58 -9.39 -17.34
C LEU A 32 -19.49 -8.84 -18.25
N VAL A 33 -18.23 -9.27 -18.08
CA VAL A 33 -17.12 -8.85 -18.96
C VAL A 33 -17.38 -9.25 -20.40
N LYS A 34 -17.75 -10.52 -20.65
CA LYS A 34 -18.10 -11.00 -22.00
C LYS A 34 -19.25 -10.20 -22.61
N LYS A 35 -20.32 -9.96 -21.84
CA LYS A 35 -21.46 -9.14 -22.28
C LYS A 35 -21.07 -7.70 -22.58
N GLY A 36 -20.14 -7.13 -21.81
CA GLY A 36 -19.57 -5.81 -22.03
C GLY A 36 -18.82 -5.73 -23.36
N ILE A 37 -17.99 -6.73 -23.65
CA ILE A 37 -17.26 -6.84 -24.92
C ILE A 37 -18.23 -6.98 -26.09
N GLU A 38 -19.21 -7.89 -26.02
CA GLU A 38 -20.22 -8.03 -27.08
C GLU A 38 -20.99 -6.73 -27.35
N SER A 39 -21.27 -5.96 -26.29
CA SER A 39 -21.97 -4.67 -26.41
C SER A 39 -21.08 -3.60 -27.04
N LEU A 40 -19.78 -3.58 -26.73
CA LEU A 40 -18.81 -2.65 -27.33
C LEU A 40 -18.47 -3.01 -28.78
N GLU A 41 -18.37 -4.30 -29.12
CA GLU A 41 -18.19 -4.75 -30.51
C GLU A 41 -19.37 -4.31 -31.39
N LYS A 42 -20.59 -4.38 -30.86
CA LYS A 42 -21.78 -3.84 -31.54
C LYS A 42 -21.75 -2.32 -31.64
N CYS A 43 -21.30 -1.61 -30.60
CA CYS A 43 -21.10 -0.16 -30.69
C CYS A 43 -20.13 0.18 -31.82
N GLU A 44 -18.99 -0.52 -31.90
CA GLU A 44 -17.98 -0.34 -32.95
C GLU A 44 -18.56 -0.57 -34.36
N GLU A 45 -19.32 -1.65 -34.55
CA GLU A 45 -20.00 -1.94 -35.82
C GLU A 45 -20.99 -0.82 -36.21
N MET A 46 -21.78 -0.33 -35.24
CA MET A 46 -22.73 0.76 -35.48
C MET A 46 -22.03 2.09 -35.79
N ILE A 47 -20.95 2.42 -35.08
CA ILE A 47 -20.14 3.62 -35.32
C ILE A 47 -19.59 3.60 -36.74
N SER A 48 -19.06 2.46 -37.18
CA SER A 48 -18.55 2.27 -38.54
C SER A 48 -19.64 2.41 -39.60
N LYS A 49 -20.80 1.78 -39.40
CA LYS A 49 -21.96 1.88 -40.32
C LYS A 49 -22.53 3.28 -40.43
N LEU A 50 -22.56 4.02 -39.32
CA LEU A 50 -23.04 5.40 -39.28
C LEU A 50 -22.01 6.40 -39.83
N GLY A 51 -20.74 6.01 -39.94
CA GLY A 51 -19.67 6.89 -40.40
C GLY A 51 -19.50 8.11 -39.51
N LEU A 52 -19.60 7.94 -38.18
CA LEU A 52 -19.60 9.06 -37.22
C LEU A 52 -18.30 9.84 -37.17
N PHE A 53 -17.21 9.26 -37.66
CA PHE A 53 -15.89 9.85 -37.67
C PHE A 53 -15.25 9.73 -39.05
N SER A 54 -14.64 10.82 -39.49
CA SER A 54 -13.83 10.85 -40.70
C SER A 54 -12.36 11.06 -40.35
N SER A 55 -11.45 10.51 -41.16
CA SER A 55 -10.00 10.66 -40.95
C SER A 55 -9.49 12.09 -41.16
N ASN A 56 -10.31 12.98 -41.74
CA ASN A 56 -9.96 14.37 -42.00
C ASN A 56 -10.61 15.35 -41.01
N GLU A 57 -11.28 14.86 -39.98
CA GLU A 57 -11.87 15.68 -38.92
C GLU A 57 -10.84 15.97 -37.83
N THR A 58 -10.98 17.13 -37.21
CA THR A 58 -10.29 17.46 -35.96
C THR A 58 -11.22 17.25 -34.77
N LYS A 59 -10.69 17.27 -33.55
CA LYS A 59 -11.52 17.23 -32.34
C LYS A 59 -12.64 18.27 -32.31
N GLU A 60 -12.47 19.42 -32.98
CA GLU A 60 -13.46 20.49 -33.03
C GLU A 60 -14.64 20.22 -33.97
N ASP A 61 -14.47 19.33 -34.94
CA ASP A 61 -15.50 19.00 -35.93
C ASP A 61 -16.51 17.96 -35.40
N ILE A 62 -16.18 17.28 -34.30
CA ILE A 62 -17.01 16.24 -33.70
C ILE A 62 -18.03 16.84 -32.74
N SER A 63 -19.30 16.47 -32.89
CA SER A 63 -20.35 16.86 -31.95
C SER A 63 -20.08 16.34 -30.53
N THR A 64 -20.42 17.15 -29.53
CA THR A 64 -20.20 16.81 -28.11
C THR A 64 -20.79 15.45 -27.71
N THR A 65 -21.94 15.08 -28.28
CA THR A 65 -22.62 13.81 -28.01
C THR A 65 -21.90 12.59 -28.58
N ASN A 66 -21.09 12.77 -29.64
CA ASN A 66 -20.38 11.70 -30.32
C ASN A 66 -18.97 11.46 -29.76
N LEU A 67 -18.38 12.44 -29.04
CA LEU A 67 -17.03 12.32 -28.46
C LEU A 67 -16.86 11.06 -27.61
N LYS A 68 -17.90 10.65 -26.86
CA LYS A 68 -17.85 9.45 -26.01
C LYS A 68 -17.55 8.17 -26.77
N TYR A 69 -17.92 8.08 -28.06
CA TYR A 69 -17.73 6.88 -28.87
C TYR A 69 -16.27 6.66 -29.29
N ILE A 70 -15.42 7.68 -29.20
CA ILE A 70 -13.96 7.58 -29.42
C ILE A 70 -13.33 6.59 -28.42
N LEU A 71 -13.93 6.44 -27.24
CA LEU A 71 -13.43 5.57 -26.16
C LEU A 71 -13.71 4.08 -26.39
N VAL A 72 -14.53 3.70 -27.38
CA VAL A 72 -14.97 2.31 -27.59
C VAL A 72 -13.78 1.33 -27.78
N PRO A 73 -12.79 1.59 -28.65
CA PRO A 73 -11.67 0.66 -28.82
C PRO A 73 -10.79 0.56 -27.56
N PHE A 74 -10.66 1.65 -26.78
CA PHE A 74 -9.97 1.63 -25.50
C PHE A 74 -10.68 0.75 -24.46
N TYR A 75 -12.00 0.88 -24.31
CA TYR A 75 -12.78 0.04 -23.40
C TYR A 75 -12.77 -1.44 -23.81
N LEU A 76 -12.78 -1.73 -25.12
CA LEU A 76 -12.61 -3.09 -25.63
C LEU A 76 -11.27 -3.68 -25.19
N ALA A 77 -10.19 -2.92 -25.33
CA ALA A 77 -8.86 -3.36 -24.95
C ALA A 77 -8.73 -3.67 -23.46
N GLU A 78 -9.28 -2.83 -22.58
CA GLU A 78 -9.25 -3.04 -21.13
C GLU A 78 -10.12 -4.23 -20.69
N LEU A 79 -11.31 -4.40 -21.27
CA LEU A 79 -12.16 -5.55 -20.95
C LEU A 79 -11.59 -6.86 -21.49
N ALA A 80 -11.01 -6.87 -22.69
CA ALA A 80 -10.38 -8.06 -23.27
C ALA A 80 -9.26 -8.61 -22.37
N GLU A 81 -8.51 -7.73 -21.70
CA GLU A 81 -7.46 -8.11 -20.75
C GLU A 81 -8.00 -8.93 -19.56
N LYS A 82 -9.26 -8.73 -19.17
CA LYS A 82 -9.90 -9.40 -18.03
C LYS A 82 -10.42 -10.81 -18.34
N ILE A 83 -10.39 -11.24 -19.60
CA ILE A 83 -10.80 -12.59 -19.99
C ILE A 83 -9.69 -13.59 -19.66
N PRO A 84 -9.97 -14.63 -18.85
CA PRO A 84 -9.08 -15.78 -18.69
C PRO A 84 -9.16 -16.65 -19.95
N GLN A 85 -8.02 -16.97 -20.53
CA GLN A 85 -7.94 -17.82 -21.71
C GLN A 85 -6.63 -18.58 -21.75
N ASP A 86 -6.65 -19.75 -22.40
CA ASP A 86 -5.51 -20.66 -22.47
C ASP A 86 -4.36 -20.10 -23.33
N ASP A 87 -4.67 -19.36 -24.40
CA ASP A 87 -3.66 -18.68 -25.24
C ASP A 87 -3.64 -17.16 -24.99
N ARG A 88 -3.09 -16.77 -23.83
CA ARG A 88 -2.95 -15.37 -23.40
C ARG A 88 -2.32 -14.47 -24.48
N ILE A 89 -1.40 -15.00 -25.29
CA ILE A 89 -0.72 -14.23 -26.35
C ILE A 89 -1.73 -13.68 -27.37
N GLN A 90 -2.79 -14.43 -27.71
CA GLN A 90 -3.81 -13.96 -28.64
C GLN A 90 -4.60 -12.79 -28.07
N ILE A 91 -4.96 -12.85 -26.79
CA ILE A 91 -5.65 -11.74 -26.09
C ILE A 91 -4.76 -10.50 -26.05
N LEU A 92 -3.48 -10.66 -25.69
CA LEU A 92 -2.54 -9.54 -25.66
C LEU A 92 -2.45 -8.88 -27.03
N LYS A 93 -2.35 -9.67 -28.12
CA LYS A 93 -2.32 -9.14 -29.48
C LYS A 93 -3.61 -8.42 -29.88
N ALA A 94 -4.77 -8.99 -29.54
CA ALA A 94 -6.06 -8.37 -29.82
C ALA A 94 -6.24 -7.04 -29.05
N SER A 95 -5.91 -7.03 -27.75
CA SER A 95 -5.95 -5.81 -26.92
C SER A 95 -4.97 -4.75 -27.44
N GLN A 96 -3.73 -5.14 -27.78
CA GLN A 96 -2.77 -4.23 -28.40
C GLN A 96 -3.24 -3.67 -29.74
N ALA A 97 -3.94 -4.45 -30.58
CA ALA A 97 -4.48 -3.96 -31.83
C ALA A 97 -5.54 -2.87 -31.59
N LYS A 98 -6.45 -3.09 -30.62
CA LYS A 98 -7.47 -2.11 -30.22
C LYS A 98 -6.89 -0.84 -29.58
N LEU A 99 -5.84 -0.97 -28.77
CA LEU A 99 -5.13 0.21 -28.23
C LEU A 99 -4.42 1.00 -29.33
N LYS A 100 -3.80 0.33 -30.30
CA LYS A 100 -3.16 1.00 -31.45
C LYS A 100 -4.19 1.73 -32.29
N GLU A 101 -5.32 1.08 -32.59
CA GLU A 101 -6.45 1.69 -33.29
C GLU A 101 -6.92 2.97 -32.58
N PHE A 102 -7.20 2.90 -31.28
CA PHE A 102 -7.55 4.06 -30.45
C PHE A 102 -6.51 5.19 -30.53
N LEU A 103 -5.22 4.87 -30.32
CA LEU A 103 -4.16 5.87 -30.31
C LEU A 103 -3.95 6.51 -31.69
N THR A 104 -3.98 5.72 -32.76
CA THR A 104 -3.88 6.25 -34.13
C THR A 104 -5.04 7.17 -34.48
N PHE A 105 -6.24 6.84 -34.00
CA PHE A 105 -7.41 7.69 -34.17
C PHE A 105 -7.28 8.99 -33.37
N CYS A 106 -6.85 8.92 -32.10
CA CYS A 106 -6.61 10.10 -31.28
C CYS A 106 -5.48 11.00 -31.83
N GLU A 107 -4.46 10.40 -32.47
CA GLU A 107 -3.39 11.14 -33.16
C GLU A 107 -3.94 11.91 -34.36
N ALA A 108 -4.75 11.27 -35.22
CA ALA A 108 -5.41 11.93 -36.35
C ALA A 108 -6.32 13.09 -35.91
N MET A 109 -6.92 12.98 -34.73
CA MET A 109 -7.83 13.99 -34.14
C MET A 109 -7.11 15.10 -33.35
N GLU A 110 -5.78 15.12 -33.32
CA GLU A 110 -4.96 16.07 -32.54
C GLU A 110 -5.29 16.09 -31.04
N LEU A 111 -5.63 14.91 -30.50
CA LEU A 111 -5.93 14.69 -29.07
C LEU A 111 -4.71 14.18 -28.29
N VAL A 112 -3.71 13.63 -28.99
CA VAL A 112 -2.48 13.12 -28.37
C VAL A 112 -1.53 14.28 -28.06
N PRO A 113 -0.99 14.37 -26.82
CA PRO A 113 -0.02 15.39 -26.46
C PRO A 113 1.25 15.32 -27.33
N GLU A 114 1.78 16.48 -27.69
CA GLU A 114 2.92 16.58 -28.61
C GLU A 114 4.19 15.89 -28.08
N GLU A 115 4.38 15.84 -26.75
CA GLU A 115 5.54 15.15 -26.16
C GLU A 115 5.50 13.64 -26.39
N GLU A 116 4.29 13.04 -26.47
CA GLU A 116 4.12 11.61 -26.77
C GLU A 116 4.29 11.32 -28.27
N LEU A 117 3.88 12.25 -29.15
CA LEU A 117 4.11 12.17 -30.59
C LEU A 117 5.61 12.20 -30.94
N GLN A 118 6.34 13.12 -30.30
CA GLN A 118 7.80 13.20 -30.42
C GLN A 118 8.48 11.92 -29.92
N ALA A 119 8.02 11.35 -28.80
CA ALA A 119 8.55 10.10 -28.29
C ALA A 119 8.32 8.89 -29.23
N SER A 120 7.20 8.87 -29.95
CA SER A 120 6.88 7.83 -30.94
C SER A 120 7.77 7.93 -32.19
N SER A 121 7.99 9.15 -32.70
CA SER A 121 8.82 9.40 -33.89
C SER A 121 10.32 9.16 -33.68
N LEU A 122 10.85 9.47 -32.49
CA LEU A 122 12.25 9.26 -32.10
C LEU A 122 12.59 7.79 -31.76
N GLY A 123 11.65 6.86 -32.00
CA GLY A 123 11.81 5.40 -32.00
C GLY A 123 13.16 4.88 -31.49
N ALA A 124 13.23 4.59 -30.19
CA ALA A 124 14.34 3.93 -29.49
C ALA A 124 15.65 4.73 -29.23
N SER A 125 15.78 6.00 -29.63
CA SER A 125 16.98 6.81 -29.29
C SER A 125 16.88 7.60 -27.98
N ASN A 126 15.87 7.36 -27.16
CA ASN A 126 15.64 8.10 -25.91
C ASN A 126 16.49 7.52 -24.78
N THR A 127 17.27 8.36 -24.11
CA THR A 127 18.07 7.94 -22.95
C THR A 127 17.16 7.45 -21.83
N PHE A 128 17.71 6.66 -20.89
CA PHE A 128 16.93 6.20 -19.71
C PHE A 128 16.30 7.37 -18.93
N VAL A 129 16.97 8.53 -18.94
CA VAL A 129 16.50 9.76 -18.31
C VAL A 129 15.25 10.28 -19.02
N ASP A 130 15.28 10.33 -20.36
CA ASP A 130 14.16 10.82 -21.17
C ASP A 130 12.92 9.93 -21.02
N ARG A 131 13.10 8.60 -21.01
CA ARG A 131 12.00 7.65 -20.78
C ARG A 131 11.36 7.83 -19.41
N ARG A 132 12.18 8.09 -18.38
CA ARG A 132 11.68 8.38 -17.03
C ARG A 132 10.94 9.72 -16.99
N ALA A 133 11.47 10.74 -17.65
CA ALA A 133 10.84 12.06 -17.72
C ALA A 133 9.47 12.00 -18.39
N LEU A 134 9.35 11.30 -19.52
CA LEU A 134 8.08 11.04 -20.22
C LEU A 134 7.06 10.36 -19.30
N LYS A 135 7.47 9.29 -18.59
CA LYS A 135 6.58 8.60 -17.66
C LYS A 135 6.11 9.48 -16.50
N ILE A 136 6.99 10.34 -15.98
CA ILE A 136 6.62 11.32 -14.94
C ILE A 136 5.63 12.36 -15.49
N ALA A 137 5.87 12.87 -16.70
CA ALA A 137 4.97 13.81 -17.35
C ALA A 137 3.59 13.19 -17.59
N ARG A 138 3.54 11.95 -18.09
CA ARG A 138 2.31 11.18 -18.27
C ARG A 138 1.56 10.97 -16.96
N TYR A 139 2.26 10.57 -15.89
CA TYR A 139 1.65 10.42 -14.57
C TYR A 139 1.08 11.74 -14.03
N LYS A 140 1.79 12.85 -14.18
CA LYS A 140 1.28 14.18 -13.79
C LYS A 140 0.03 14.56 -14.58
N ARG A 141 0.03 14.32 -15.89
CA ARG A 141 -1.13 14.56 -16.76
C ARG A 141 -2.33 13.70 -16.38
N GLN A 142 -2.10 12.42 -16.10
CA GLN A 142 -3.13 11.51 -15.61
C GLN A 142 -3.77 12.05 -14.32
N ARG A 143 -2.95 12.45 -13.33
CA ARG A 143 -3.44 13.02 -12.06
C ARG A 143 -4.19 14.33 -12.24
N ALA A 144 -3.72 15.19 -13.14
CA ALA A 144 -4.40 16.46 -13.46
C ALA A 144 -5.76 16.21 -14.13
N ALA A 145 -5.84 15.26 -15.07
CA ALA A 145 -7.09 14.89 -15.72
C ALA A 145 -8.09 14.24 -14.74
N GLU A 146 -7.63 13.35 -13.86
CA GLU A 146 -8.46 12.78 -12.78
C GLU A 146 -9.02 13.86 -11.86
N ALA A 147 -8.17 14.81 -11.42
CA ALA A 147 -8.59 15.90 -10.55
C ALA A 147 -9.63 16.81 -11.24
N LYS A 148 -9.42 17.14 -12.52
CA LYS A 148 -10.33 17.97 -13.30
C LYS A 148 -11.69 17.29 -13.52
N LEU A 149 -11.71 15.98 -13.80
CA LEU A 149 -12.97 15.24 -13.92
C LEU A 149 -13.75 15.22 -12.61
N GLU A 150 -13.05 15.09 -11.47
CA GLU A 150 -13.70 15.13 -10.17
C GLU A 150 -14.27 16.51 -9.86
N GLU A 151 -13.53 17.57 -10.18
CA GLU A 151 -14.02 18.94 -10.09
C GLU A 151 -15.30 19.14 -10.92
N ILE A 152 -15.30 18.75 -12.20
CA ILE A 152 -16.48 18.86 -13.07
C ILE A 152 -17.67 18.09 -12.49
N LYS A 153 -17.45 16.88 -11.95
CA LYS A 153 -18.54 16.11 -11.30
C LYS A 153 -19.10 16.83 -10.08
N GLU A 154 -18.24 17.29 -9.18
CA GLU A 154 -18.67 18.00 -7.97
C GLU A 154 -19.46 19.27 -8.32
N TRP A 155 -19.02 20.01 -9.34
CA TRP A 155 -19.71 21.19 -9.85
C TRP A 155 -21.10 20.84 -10.39
N LYS A 156 -21.22 19.80 -11.22
CA LYS A 156 -22.51 19.30 -11.71
C LYS A 156 -23.43 18.86 -10.58
N GLU A 157 -22.91 18.19 -9.55
CA GLU A 157 -23.72 17.81 -8.40
C GLU A 157 -24.19 19.02 -7.57
N ARG A 158 -23.35 20.04 -7.36
CA ARG A 158 -23.74 21.28 -6.67
C ARG A 158 -24.85 22.00 -7.42
N ARG A 159 -24.72 22.17 -8.74
CA ARG A 159 -25.77 22.76 -9.59
C ARG A 159 -27.05 21.93 -9.53
N GLY A 160 -26.95 20.60 -9.67
CA GLY A 160 -28.09 19.69 -9.57
C GLY A 160 -28.82 19.71 -8.22
N ARG A 161 -28.12 19.98 -7.11
CA ARG A 161 -28.75 20.18 -5.79
C ARG A 161 -29.45 21.54 -5.70
N SER A 162 -28.84 22.59 -6.24
CA SER A 162 -29.41 23.95 -6.28
C SER A 162 -30.69 24.00 -7.12
N THR A 163 -30.68 23.41 -8.32
CA THR A 163 -31.87 23.37 -9.20
C THR A 163 -33.00 22.55 -8.61
N LYS A 164 -32.70 21.40 -7.99
CA LYS A 164 -33.70 20.61 -7.25
C LYS A 164 -34.29 21.38 -6.07
N ALA A 165 -33.49 22.15 -5.34
CA ALA A 165 -33.97 22.98 -4.23
C ALA A 165 -34.83 24.17 -4.69
N ALA A 166 -34.46 24.79 -5.82
CA ALA A 166 -35.23 25.85 -6.45
C ALA A 166 -36.58 25.36 -6.99
N ALA A 167 -36.60 24.22 -7.69
CA ALA A 167 -37.84 23.61 -8.20
C ALA A 167 -38.82 23.18 -7.09
N VAL A 168 -38.32 22.90 -5.88
CA VAL A 168 -39.16 22.60 -4.71
C VAL A 168 -39.73 23.87 -4.06
N SER A 169 -39.13 25.04 -4.31
CA SER A 169 -39.45 26.28 -3.60
C SER A 169 -40.33 27.26 -4.40
N THR A 170 -40.49 27.09 -5.72
CA THR A 170 -41.28 28.02 -6.55
C THR A 170 -42.44 27.33 -7.29
N PRO A 171 -43.72 27.64 -6.95
CA PRO A 171 -44.86 27.29 -7.79
C PRO A 171 -44.89 28.25 -8.99
N VAL A 172 -44.57 27.73 -10.17
CA VAL A 172 -44.91 28.19 -11.54
C VAL A 172 -45.27 29.68 -11.68
N GLU A 173 -44.29 30.49 -12.10
CA GLU A 173 -44.38 31.70 -12.96
C GLU A 173 -43.18 32.60 -12.65
N ALA A 174 -42.03 32.32 -13.25
CA ALA A 174 -40.96 33.30 -13.39
C ALA A 174 -40.21 32.98 -14.68
N GLY A 175 -40.10 33.99 -15.53
CA GLY A 175 -39.72 33.88 -16.94
C GLY A 175 -38.40 33.15 -17.17
N GLU A 176 -38.34 32.55 -18.36
CA GLU A 176 -37.17 31.99 -19.01
C GLU A 176 -36.10 33.08 -19.15
N GLU A 177 -35.34 33.32 -18.07
CA GLU A 177 -34.16 34.18 -18.09
C GLU A 177 -32.93 33.27 -18.15
N ASP A 178 -32.51 32.97 -19.38
CA ASP A 178 -31.13 32.71 -19.78
C ASP A 178 -30.32 31.74 -18.89
N VAL A 179 -30.79 30.48 -18.76
CA VAL A 179 -29.88 29.34 -18.53
C VAL A 179 -29.18 29.05 -19.87
N LEU A 180 -28.28 29.95 -20.26
CA LEU A 180 -27.50 29.88 -21.49
C LEU A 180 -26.59 28.65 -21.44
N ASP A 181 -26.78 27.73 -22.39
CA ASP A 181 -25.85 26.83 -23.12
C ASP A 181 -24.54 26.25 -22.48
N ASP A 182 -24.22 26.55 -21.23
CA ASP A 182 -22.98 26.20 -20.51
C ASP A 182 -22.85 24.69 -20.27
N ASP A 183 -23.99 23.98 -20.19
CA ASP A 183 -24.00 22.53 -20.03
C ASP A 183 -23.35 21.80 -21.22
N GLY A 184 -23.44 22.35 -22.43
CA GLY A 184 -22.84 21.75 -23.63
C GLY A 184 -21.32 21.87 -23.68
N GLU A 185 -20.76 23.01 -23.28
CA GLU A 185 -19.32 23.23 -23.21
C GLU A 185 -18.68 22.43 -22.08
N GLU A 186 -19.30 22.39 -20.91
CA GLU A 186 -18.82 21.57 -19.79
C GLU A 186 -18.84 20.07 -20.13
N GLU A 187 -19.90 19.58 -20.79
CA GLU A 187 -19.95 18.19 -21.26
C GLU A 187 -18.83 17.87 -22.25
N ARG A 188 -18.57 18.80 -23.18
CA ARG A 188 -17.48 18.67 -24.14
C ARG A 188 -16.13 18.60 -23.43
N GLU A 189 -15.89 19.50 -22.49
CA GLU A 189 -14.67 19.53 -21.70
C GLU A 189 -14.48 18.23 -20.88
N ALA A 190 -15.57 17.71 -20.29
CA ALA A 190 -15.55 16.45 -19.56
C ALA A 190 -15.16 15.28 -20.46
N TRP A 191 -15.72 15.21 -21.68
CA TRP A 191 -15.39 14.15 -22.64
C TRP A 191 -13.95 14.26 -23.14
N ILE A 192 -13.49 15.46 -23.51
CA ILE A 192 -12.10 15.69 -23.93
C ILE A 192 -11.12 15.31 -22.81
N THR A 193 -11.43 15.68 -21.57
CA THR A 193 -10.59 15.34 -20.40
C THR A 193 -10.59 13.82 -20.16
N THR A 194 -11.73 13.15 -20.35
CA THR A 194 -11.84 11.68 -20.25
C THR A 194 -11.01 10.99 -21.34
N ILE A 195 -11.04 11.49 -22.57
CA ILE A 195 -10.22 10.97 -23.67
C ILE A 195 -8.73 11.19 -23.39
N SER A 196 -8.34 12.36 -22.88
CA SER A 196 -6.95 12.65 -22.47
C SER A 196 -6.46 11.68 -21.39
N LEU A 197 -7.31 11.39 -20.40
CA LEU A 197 -7.04 10.38 -19.37
C LEU A 197 -6.90 8.98 -19.98
N ALA A 198 -7.80 8.60 -20.89
CA ALA A 198 -7.78 7.32 -21.59
C ALA A 198 -6.52 7.16 -22.44
N ILE A 199 -6.06 8.21 -23.14
CA ILE A 199 -4.80 8.20 -23.91
C ILE A 199 -3.62 7.89 -22.99
N CYS A 200 -3.51 8.56 -21.83
CA CYS A 200 -2.43 8.30 -20.88
C CYS A 200 -2.43 6.83 -20.41
N LYS A 201 -3.61 6.31 -20.03
CA LYS A 201 -3.79 4.91 -19.62
C LYS A 201 -3.49 3.92 -20.75
N ALA A 202 -3.92 4.22 -21.97
CA ALA A 202 -3.71 3.38 -23.15
C ALA A 202 -2.23 3.21 -23.49
N ILE A 203 -1.43 4.29 -23.40
CA ILE A 203 0.01 4.21 -23.66
C ILE A 203 0.71 3.35 -22.59
N ASP A 204 0.40 3.56 -21.31
CA ASP A 204 0.95 2.74 -20.21
C ASP A 204 0.54 1.27 -20.35
N LEU A 205 -0.73 1.00 -20.66
CA LEU A 205 -1.22 -0.35 -20.89
C LEU A 205 -0.53 -1.00 -22.09
N LEU A 206 -0.37 -0.28 -23.20
CA LEU A 206 0.32 -0.79 -24.39
C LEU A 206 1.79 -1.15 -24.09
N GLU A 207 2.51 -0.34 -23.31
CA GLU A 207 3.86 -0.66 -22.88
C GLU A 207 3.92 -1.92 -21.98
N MET A 208 2.93 -2.09 -21.10
CA MET A 208 2.84 -3.26 -20.22
C MET A 208 2.53 -4.54 -21.01
N LEU A 209 1.54 -4.49 -21.90
CA LEU A 209 1.14 -5.65 -22.71
C LEU A 209 2.24 -6.09 -23.67
N LYS A 210 3.01 -5.15 -24.25
CA LYS A 210 4.18 -5.48 -25.08
C LYS A 210 5.24 -6.27 -24.30
N LYS A 211 5.56 -5.84 -23.08
CA LYS A 211 6.51 -6.56 -22.21
C LYS A 211 6.00 -7.93 -21.81
N GLU A 212 4.70 -8.04 -21.50
CA GLU A 212 4.07 -9.34 -21.20
C GLU A 212 4.16 -10.28 -22.41
N GLU A 213 3.84 -9.78 -23.62
CA GLU A 213 3.94 -10.55 -24.86
C GLU A 213 5.38 -11.02 -25.13
N GLU A 214 6.37 -10.12 -25.03
CA GLU A 214 7.78 -10.44 -25.19
C GLU A 214 8.23 -11.56 -24.23
N MET A 215 7.83 -11.47 -22.95
CA MET A 215 8.13 -12.50 -21.96
C MET A 215 7.46 -13.84 -22.28
N LEU A 216 6.17 -13.84 -22.63
CA LEU A 216 5.43 -15.07 -22.95
C LEU A 216 5.96 -15.73 -24.22
N LEU A 217 6.32 -14.96 -25.25
CA LEU A 217 6.96 -15.48 -26.46
C LEU A 217 8.31 -16.10 -26.16
N ALA A 218 9.14 -15.44 -25.34
CA ALA A 218 10.43 -16.00 -24.93
C ALA A 218 10.27 -17.31 -24.14
N VAL A 219 9.26 -17.41 -23.27
CA VAL A 219 8.92 -18.64 -22.55
C VAL A 219 8.48 -19.74 -23.53
N LYS A 220 7.56 -19.43 -24.46
CA LYS A 220 7.07 -20.39 -25.46
C LYS A 220 8.19 -20.90 -26.37
N GLU A 221 9.10 -20.01 -26.79
CA GLU A 221 10.26 -20.38 -27.60
C GLU A 221 11.21 -21.32 -26.85
N ARG A 222 11.48 -21.06 -25.56
CA ARG A 222 12.32 -21.94 -24.73
C ARG A 222 11.67 -23.29 -24.47
N GLN A 223 10.35 -23.33 -24.22
CA GLN A 223 9.60 -24.57 -24.07
C GLN A 223 9.67 -25.46 -25.32
N LEU A 224 9.61 -24.85 -26.52
CA LEU A 224 9.75 -25.58 -27.79
C LEU A 224 11.16 -26.15 -28.01
N LYS A 225 12.20 -25.47 -27.50
CA LYS A 225 13.60 -25.89 -27.66
C LYS A 225 14.03 -26.98 -26.67
N GLU A 226 13.60 -26.89 -25.41
CA GLU A 226 14.08 -27.77 -24.33
C GLU A 226 13.09 -28.91 -23.99
N GLY A 227 11.82 -28.81 -24.39
CA GLY A 227 10.75 -29.69 -23.89
C GLY A 227 10.27 -29.24 -22.51
N GLY A 228 8.96 -29.33 -22.26
CA GLY A 228 8.32 -28.67 -21.10
C GLY A 228 8.87 -29.04 -19.72
N GLU A 229 9.26 -30.31 -19.52
CA GLU A 229 9.85 -30.78 -18.25
C GLU A 229 11.28 -30.29 -18.05
N ALA A 230 12.11 -30.30 -19.10
CA ALA A 230 13.49 -29.83 -19.00
C ALA A 230 13.54 -28.31 -18.78
N PHE A 231 12.64 -27.55 -19.40
CA PHE A 231 12.51 -26.10 -19.19
C PHE A 231 12.17 -25.74 -17.73
N SER A 232 11.29 -26.53 -17.11
CA SER A 232 10.92 -26.32 -15.71
C SER A 232 12.10 -26.61 -14.76
N GLN A 233 12.92 -27.62 -15.08
CA GLN A 233 14.12 -27.95 -14.34
C GLN A 233 15.23 -26.89 -14.53
N THR A 234 15.45 -26.39 -15.75
CA THR A 234 16.47 -25.36 -16.01
C THR A 234 16.17 -24.06 -15.28
N ILE A 235 14.90 -23.64 -15.19
CA ILE A 235 14.50 -22.47 -14.39
C ILE A 235 14.76 -22.67 -12.89
N LEU A 236 14.46 -23.86 -12.36
CA LEU A 236 14.72 -24.16 -10.94
C LEU A 236 16.22 -24.13 -10.63
N ASP A 237 17.04 -24.67 -11.53
CA ASP A 237 18.50 -24.66 -11.40
C ASP A 237 19.09 -23.25 -11.52
N GLU A 238 18.59 -22.42 -12.44
CA GLU A 238 18.99 -21.00 -12.53
C GLU A 238 18.63 -20.23 -11.25
N ARG A 239 17.44 -20.49 -10.69
CA ARG A 239 17.01 -19.86 -9.43
C ARG A 239 17.90 -20.29 -8.26
N ALA A 240 18.24 -21.57 -8.18
CA ALA A 240 19.15 -22.11 -7.17
C ALA A 240 20.53 -21.45 -7.29
N LYS A 241 21.10 -21.39 -8.50
CA LYS A 241 22.39 -20.72 -8.76
C LYS A 241 22.36 -19.24 -8.38
N LYS A 242 21.27 -18.52 -8.69
CA LYS A 242 21.12 -17.10 -8.33
C LYS A 242 21.06 -16.90 -6.81
N ALA A 243 20.34 -17.77 -6.10
CA ALA A 243 20.29 -17.74 -4.64
C ALA A 243 21.67 -18.05 -4.03
N GLU A 244 22.36 -19.07 -4.54
CA GLU A 244 23.73 -19.39 -4.12
C GLU A 244 24.70 -18.23 -4.36
N ASN A 245 24.64 -17.59 -5.53
CA ASN A 245 25.46 -16.42 -5.85
C ASN A 245 25.16 -15.27 -4.88
N TRP A 246 23.89 -14.98 -4.61
CA TRP A 246 23.52 -13.95 -3.63
C TRP A 246 24.05 -14.27 -2.23
N HIS A 247 23.93 -15.52 -1.77
CA HIS A 247 24.49 -15.94 -0.49
C HIS A 247 26.02 -15.85 -0.47
N ARG A 248 26.69 -16.22 -1.55
CA ARG A 248 28.15 -16.13 -1.70
C ARG A 248 28.60 -14.68 -1.66
N ASP A 249 27.95 -13.81 -2.43
CA ASP A 249 28.26 -12.38 -2.49
C ASP A 249 28.00 -11.70 -1.14
N ALA A 250 26.88 -12.04 -0.48
CA ALA A 250 26.57 -11.56 0.86
C ALA A 250 27.62 -12.04 1.89
N ALA A 251 28.05 -13.30 1.83
CA ALA A 251 29.07 -13.84 2.71
C ALA A 251 30.45 -13.20 2.46
N VAL A 252 30.81 -12.93 1.21
CA VAL A 252 32.04 -12.19 0.86
C VAL A 252 31.95 -10.76 1.38
N LYS A 253 30.83 -10.07 1.13
CA LYS A 253 30.63 -8.70 1.60
C LYS A 253 30.65 -8.61 3.13
N ALA A 254 30.07 -9.57 3.83
CA ALA A 254 30.06 -9.66 5.29
C ALA A 254 31.48 -9.66 5.91
N ARG A 255 32.48 -10.22 5.20
CA ARG A 255 33.89 -10.24 5.66
C ARG A 255 34.53 -8.86 5.67
N TYR A 256 34.06 -7.95 4.83
CA TYR A 256 34.64 -6.61 4.65
C TYR A 256 33.72 -5.49 5.18
N THR A 257 32.45 -5.77 5.44
CA THR A 257 31.57 -4.86 6.17
C THR A 257 31.95 -4.90 7.64
N GLN A 258 32.60 -3.83 8.13
CA GLN A 258 32.67 -3.64 9.57
C GLN A 258 31.26 -3.30 10.06
N PRO A 259 30.77 -3.96 11.14
CA PRO A 259 29.55 -3.52 11.78
C PRO A 259 29.77 -2.06 12.20
N ALA A 260 28.82 -1.18 11.85
CA ALA A 260 28.82 0.17 12.37
C ALA A 260 28.91 0.07 13.90
N GLN A 261 29.83 0.81 14.51
CA GLN A 261 29.95 0.78 15.96
C GLN A 261 28.58 1.14 16.55
N PRO A 262 28.07 0.37 17.52
CA PRO A 262 26.79 0.67 18.12
C PRO A 262 26.87 2.07 18.70
N ILE A 263 26.02 2.97 18.21
CA ILE A 263 25.86 4.31 18.77
C ILE A 263 25.23 4.10 20.15
N THR A 264 26.06 4.05 21.18
CA THR A 264 25.60 4.02 22.56
C THR A 264 25.10 5.40 22.96
N CYS A 265 24.19 5.47 23.93
CA CYS A 265 23.65 6.72 24.45
C CYS A 265 24.77 7.72 24.83
N ALA A 266 25.88 7.18 25.36
CA ALA A 266 27.06 7.95 25.73
C ALA A 266 27.81 8.54 24.52
N THR A 267 27.98 7.78 23.43
CA THR A 267 28.67 8.26 22.21
C THR A 267 27.82 9.26 21.43
N PHE A 268 26.50 9.07 21.37
CA PHE A 268 25.59 10.06 20.78
C PHE A 268 25.59 11.37 21.56
N ALA A 269 25.53 11.30 22.91
CA ALA A 269 25.60 12.49 23.75
C ALA A 269 26.92 13.26 23.56
N GLN A 270 28.03 12.54 23.47
CA GLN A 270 29.35 13.11 23.19
C GLN A 270 29.37 13.80 21.80
N ASP A 271 28.85 13.16 20.76
CA ASP A 271 28.82 13.70 19.40
C ASP A 271 27.88 14.90 19.26
N VAL A 272 26.78 14.94 20.05
CA VAL A 272 25.91 16.12 20.15
C VAL A 272 26.64 17.28 20.83
N LEU A 273 27.37 17.02 21.92
CA LEU A 273 28.15 18.05 22.62
C LEU A 273 29.31 18.59 21.78
N GLU A 274 29.93 17.74 20.97
CA GLU A 274 31.00 18.11 20.04
C GLU A 274 30.47 18.68 18.71
N GLY A 275 29.16 18.82 18.53
CA GLY A 275 28.52 19.41 17.35
C GLY A 275 28.53 18.53 16.10
N ARG A 276 28.92 17.26 16.23
CA ARG A 276 28.97 16.24 15.17
C ARG A 276 27.61 15.61 14.89
N ALA A 277 26.63 15.76 15.79
CA ALA A 277 25.24 15.31 15.63
C ALA A 277 24.22 16.34 16.17
N LYS A 278 22.96 16.29 15.69
CA LYS A 278 21.87 17.15 16.19
C LYS A 278 20.89 16.36 17.05
N VAL A 279 20.40 16.93 18.15
CA VAL A 279 19.40 16.32 19.04
C VAL A 279 18.10 15.95 18.31
N SER A 280 17.74 16.71 17.27
CA SER A 280 16.54 16.46 16.44
C SER A 280 16.73 15.40 15.35
N GLN A 281 17.93 14.83 15.22
CA GLN A 281 18.19 13.80 14.23
C GLN A 281 17.63 12.47 14.75
N ALA A 282 16.34 12.24 14.49
CA ALA A 282 15.74 10.93 14.69
C ALA A 282 16.53 9.91 13.86
N HIS A 283 17.34 9.09 14.53
CA HIS A 283 17.91 7.92 13.90
C HIS A 283 16.78 6.90 13.76
N ASP A 284 16.18 6.81 12.59
CA ASP A 284 15.32 5.69 12.24
C ASP A 284 16.18 4.41 12.23
N HIS A 285 16.27 3.74 13.38
CA HIS A 285 16.70 2.35 13.40
C HIS A 285 15.55 1.56 12.78
N LYS A 286 15.58 1.39 11.46
CA LYS A 286 14.83 0.31 10.83
C LYS A 286 15.40 -0.99 11.38
N HIS A 287 14.82 -1.47 12.47
CA HIS A 287 15.09 -2.79 12.99
C HIS A 287 14.67 -3.78 11.92
N VAL A 288 15.65 -4.21 11.13
CA VAL A 288 15.50 -5.42 10.34
C VAL A 288 15.53 -6.54 11.38
N PRO A 289 14.41 -7.27 11.60
CA PRO A 289 14.43 -8.38 12.54
C PRO A 289 15.55 -9.33 12.13
N VAL A 290 16.30 -9.82 13.13
CA VAL A 290 17.39 -10.79 12.90
C VAL A 290 16.75 -12.06 12.36
N ALA A 291 16.71 -12.16 11.05
CA ALA A 291 16.07 -13.23 10.31
C ALA A 291 16.89 -14.51 10.48
N PHE A 292 16.42 -15.43 11.32
CA PHE A 292 16.97 -16.79 11.38
C PHE A 292 16.27 -17.64 10.30
N GLY A 293 17.04 -18.10 9.32
CA GLY A 293 16.56 -18.94 8.22
C GLY A 293 16.52 -18.23 6.86
N PRO A 294 16.25 -18.98 5.76
CA PRO A 294 16.19 -18.43 4.42
C PRO A 294 15.07 -17.38 4.29
N ALA A 295 15.32 -16.33 3.49
CA ALA A 295 14.41 -15.19 3.31
C ALA A 295 13.00 -15.57 2.82
N SER A 296 12.81 -16.76 2.24
CA SER A 296 11.49 -17.29 1.86
C SER A 296 10.61 -17.67 3.05
N LEU A 297 11.18 -17.89 4.24
CA LEU A 297 10.48 -18.27 5.47
C LEU A 297 10.28 -17.09 6.43
N VAL A 298 11.03 -16.00 6.24
CA VAL A 298 11.02 -14.84 7.14
C VAL A 298 10.16 -13.73 6.53
N GLY A 299 8.96 -13.56 7.06
CA GLY A 299 8.02 -12.50 6.67
C GLY A 299 6.95 -12.89 5.65
N GLY A 300 6.92 -14.14 5.18
CA GLY A 300 5.84 -14.70 4.35
C GLY A 300 4.85 -15.55 5.16
N SER A 301 3.62 -15.70 4.69
CA SER A 301 2.69 -16.70 5.24
C SER A 301 3.21 -18.11 4.91
N LEU A 302 3.37 -18.96 5.93
CA LEU A 302 3.83 -20.35 5.76
C LEU A 302 2.70 -21.20 5.16
N THR A 303 2.65 -21.25 3.83
CA THR A 303 1.57 -21.92 3.09
C THR A 303 1.75 -23.43 2.99
N SER A 304 3.00 -23.93 2.98
CA SER A 304 3.31 -25.36 2.86
C SER A 304 3.75 -26.00 4.19
N GLU A 305 3.36 -27.26 4.41
CA GLU A 305 3.81 -28.06 5.56
C GLU A 305 5.34 -28.25 5.58
N ARG A 306 5.96 -28.36 4.40
CA ARG A 306 7.42 -28.42 4.24
C ARG A 306 8.09 -27.12 4.71
N GLU A 307 7.46 -25.98 4.49
CA GLU A 307 7.97 -24.66 4.91
C GLU A 307 7.87 -24.50 6.43
N ARG A 308 6.77 -24.99 7.04
CA ARG A 308 6.60 -25.02 8.51
C ARG A 308 7.66 -25.85 9.21
N MET A 309 7.93 -27.05 8.69
CA MET A 309 8.98 -27.95 9.21
C MET A 309 10.36 -27.30 9.12
N ARG A 310 10.68 -26.62 8.03
CA ARG A 310 11.95 -25.89 7.88
C ARG A 310 12.08 -24.71 8.83
N ALA A 311 11.01 -23.94 9.04
CA ALA A 311 11.00 -22.82 9.98
C ALA A 311 11.23 -23.26 11.43
N GLN A 312 10.77 -24.46 11.82
CA GLN A 312 10.98 -25.00 13.17
C GLN A 312 12.44 -25.44 13.43
N VAL A 313 13.20 -25.79 12.39
CA VAL A 313 14.60 -26.21 12.53
C VAL A 313 15.53 -25.00 12.74
N PHE A 314 15.19 -23.84 12.19
CA PHE A 314 15.99 -22.61 12.28
C PHE A 314 15.45 -21.64 13.33
N GLN A 315 15.36 -22.09 14.59
CA GLN A 315 14.95 -21.24 15.73
C GLN A 315 16.17 -20.78 16.53
N PRO A 316 16.18 -19.54 17.07
CA PRO A 316 17.20 -19.11 18.02
C PRO A 316 17.19 -19.98 19.28
N GLY A 317 18.36 -20.38 19.78
CA GLY A 317 18.50 -21.19 21.00
C GLY A 317 18.17 -20.46 22.31
N HIS A 318 17.66 -19.23 22.24
CA HIS A 318 17.37 -18.33 23.35
C HIS A 318 16.09 -17.54 23.08
N ARG A 319 15.36 -17.19 24.15
CA ARG A 319 14.10 -16.43 24.04
C ARG A 319 14.38 -15.06 23.43
N LEU A 320 13.68 -14.74 22.35
CA LEU A 320 13.78 -13.43 21.72
C LEU A 320 13.07 -12.36 22.57
N PRO A 321 13.54 -11.11 22.54
CA PRO A 321 12.81 -9.99 23.12
C PRO A 321 11.40 -9.89 22.54
N THR A 322 10.40 -9.78 23.39
CA THR A 322 8.97 -9.68 23.01
C THR A 322 8.50 -8.24 22.86
N MET A 323 9.34 -7.27 23.22
CA MET A 323 9.04 -5.85 23.20
C MET A 323 10.06 -5.12 22.32
N SER A 324 9.64 -4.03 21.69
CA SER A 324 10.57 -3.18 20.94
C SER A 324 11.49 -2.43 21.91
N ILE A 325 12.61 -1.91 21.40
CA ILE A 325 13.54 -1.12 22.22
C ILE A 325 12.87 0.16 22.72
N GLU A 326 12.04 0.79 21.89
CA GLU A 326 11.26 1.97 22.26
C GLU A 326 10.24 1.65 23.35
N GLU A 327 9.54 0.52 23.23
CA GLU A 327 8.54 0.06 24.20
C GLU A 327 9.20 -0.30 25.54
N ALA A 328 10.39 -0.92 25.50
CA ALA A 328 11.20 -1.18 26.68
C ALA A 328 11.68 0.13 27.35
N GLY A 329 12.13 1.11 26.56
CA GLY A 329 12.55 2.43 27.07
C GLY A 329 11.40 3.22 27.71
N LEU A 330 10.22 3.21 27.11
CA LEU A 330 9.02 3.83 27.70
C LEU A 330 8.63 3.15 29.02
N LYS A 331 8.72 1.83 29.08
CA LYS A 331 8.41 1.07 30.30
C LYS A 331 9.42 1.34 31.42
N GLU A 332 10.69 1.53 31.07
CA GLU A 332 11.74 1.92 32.03
C GLU A 332 11.49 3.33 32.59
N MET A 333 11.10 4.30 31.74
CA MET A 333 10.69 5.64 32.20
C MET A 333 9.46 5.59 33.10
N GLU A 334 8.45 4.77 32.75
CA GLU A 334 7.25 4.61 33.55
C GLU A 334 7.56 4.03 34.94
N ILE A 335 8.47 3.05 35.01
CA ILE A 335 8.96 2.47 36.27
C ILE A 335 9.71 3.53 37.09
N MET A 336 10.54 4.36 36.45
CA MET A 336 11.26 5.44 37.12
C MET A 336 10.31 6.51 37.67
N ASN A 337 9.31 6.93 36.90
CA ASN A 337 8.30 7.91 37.34
C ASN A 337 7.51 7.38 38.54
N LYS A 338 7.05 6.12 38.49
CA LYS A 338 6.38 5.46 39.63
C LYS A 338 7.27 5.33 40.86
N TRP A 339 8.59 5.20 40.67
CA TRP A 339 9.53 5.18 41.79
C TRP A 339 9.71 6.58 42.40
N GLN A 340 9.77 7.62 41.58
CA GLN A 340 9.82 9.00 42.05
C GLN A 340 8.54 9.42 42.77
N GLU A 341 7.37 9.08 42.22
CA GLU A 341 6.06 9.33 42.83
C GLU A 341 5.96 8.65 44.20
N ARG A 342 6.30 7.35 44.29
CA ARG A 342 6.30 6.65 45.58
C ARG A 342 7.26 7.26 46.58
N ASN A 343 8.43 7.75 46.15
CA ASN A 343 9.37 8.41 47.05
C ASN A 343 8.88 9.79 47.51
N ALA A 344 8.18 10.52 46.64
CA ALA A 344 7.55 11.79 46.99
C ALA A 344 6.39 11.57 47.97
N GLU A 345 5.54 10.57 47.73
CA GLU A 345 4.48 10.15 48.64
C GLU A 345 5.05 9.72 50.00
N LEU A 346 6.11 8.91 50.03
CA LEU A 346 6.75 8.48 51.27
C LEU A 346 7.34 9.67 52.05
N MET A 347 7.89 10.66 51.34
CA MET A 347 8.43 11.89 51.95
C MET A 347 7.30 12.80 52.46
N GLU A 348 6.17 12.90 51.76
CA GLU A 348 4.99 13.64 52.18
C GLU A 348 4.31 12.96 53.39
N GLU A 349 4.22 11.63 53.38
CA GLU A 349 3.71 10.82 54.49
C GLU A 349 4.59 11.00 55.74
N ALA A 350 5.91 10.95 55.60
CA ALA A 350 6.86 11.22 56.68
C ALA A 350 6.73 12.64 57.26
N ASN A 351 6.52 13.65 56.41
CA ASN A 351 6.27 15.03 56.84
C ASN A 351 4.90 15.19 57.53
N SER A 352 3.90 14.41 57.13
CA SER A 352 2.55 14.45 57.71
C SER A 352 2.44 13.68 59.04
N ALA A 353 3.26 12.65 59.24
CA ALA A 353 3.31 11.84 60.45
C ALA A 353 3.92 12.59 61.64
N TRP A 354 4.87 13.51 61.42
CA TRP A 354 5.46 14.34 62.49
C TRP A 354 4.43 15.28 63.14
N TYR A 355 3.45 15.78 62.38
CA TYR A 355 2.54 16.85 62.84
C TYR A 355 1.24 16.38 63.52
N LYS A 356 1.01 15.06 63.68
CA LYS A 356 -0.25 14.53 64.24
C LYS A 356 -0.17 13.95 65.66
N ASP A 357 1.00 13.88 66.29
CA ASP A 357 1.13 13.49 67.70
C ASP A 357 1.58 14.66 68.59
N ASN A 358 0.59 15.43 69.03
CA ASN A 358 0.61 16.20 70.27
C ASN A 358 -0.85 16.22 70.75
N PRO A 359 -1.25 15.86 72.00
CA PRO A 359 -0.67 16.36 73.26
C PRO A 359 -0.83 15.51 74.56
N LYS A 360 -0.05 15.83 75.62
CA LYS A 360 -0.38 15.95 77.08
C LYS A 360 0.83 15.53 77.94
N SER A 361 1.53 16.44 78.59
CA SER A 361 1.24 16.97 79.94
C SER A 361 1.22 15.91 81.07
N LYS A 362 2.37 15.82 81.76
CA LYS A 362 2.57 15.61 83.22
C LYS A 362 2.39 14.20 83.84
N LEU A 363 3.50 13.78 84.48
CA LEU A 363 3.61 13.14 85.81
C LEU A 363 3.10 11.70 85.98
N SER A 364 4.03 10.73 86.02
CA SER A 364 4.34 9.87 87.18
C SER A 364 5.31 8.78 86.73
N GLU A 365 6.46 8.69 87.40
CA GLU A 365 7.39 7.56 87.32
C GLU A 365 6.75 6.34 88.02
N GLU A 366 7.25 5.14 87.69
CA GLU A 366 6.91 3.82 88.28
C GLU A 366 5.73 3.07 87.64
N ASP A 367 5.94 2.42 86.48
CA ASP A 367 5.38 1.10 86.08
C ASP A 367 5.64 0.81 84.58
N ASP A 368 6.90 0.63 84.15
CA ASP A 368 7.19 0.29 82.73
C ASP A 368 8.31 -0.76 82.55
N ASP A 369 8.64 -1.52 83.59
CA ASP A 369 9.66 -2.58 83.50
C ASP A 369 9.10 -3.92 82.95
N GLU A 370 7.77 -4.10 82.86
CA GLU A 370 7.16 -5.34 82.33
C GLU A 370 7.04 -5.38 80.79
N ASP A 371 6.97 -4.22 80.11
CA ASP A 371 6.75 -4.16 78.65
C ASP A 371 8.06 -4.39 77.86
N ASP A 372 9.21 -4.04 78.44
CA ASP A 372 10.53 -4.26 77.83
C ASP A 372 10.94 -5.74 77.83
N ASP A 373 10.63 -6.50 78.88
CA ASP A 373 10.93 -7.94 78.95
C ASP A 373 10.12 -8.75 77.93
N ALA A 374 8.86 -8.36 77.69
CA ALA A 374 8.02 -8.98 76.67
C ALA A 374 8.55 -8.71 75.24
N ALA A 375 9.04 -7.50 74.99
CA ALA A 375 9.66 -7.13 73.71
C ALA A 375 10.95 -7.93 73.45
N VAL A 376 11.80 -8.10 74.47
CA VAL A 376 13.04 -8.88 74.38
C VAL A 376 12.75 -10.37 74.15
N GLN A 377 11.76 -10.95 74.84
CA GLN A 377 11.36 -12.35 74.62
C GLN A 377 10.85 -12.60 73.21
N LYS A 378 10.05 -11.67 72.66
CA LYS A 378 9.54 -11.75 71.30
C LYS A 378 10.65 -11.66 70.26
N ALA A 379 11.65 -10.80 70.48
CA ALA A 379 12.82 -10.69 69.61
C ALA A 379 13.66 -11.97 69.60
N ARG A 380 13.89 -12.58 70.77
CA ARG A 380 14.59 -13.88 70.88
C ARG A 380 13.83 -15.00 70.19
N ALA A 381 12.52 -15.11 70.42
CA ALA A 381 11.67 -16.10 69.77
C ALA A 381 11.66 -15.95 68.23
N TRP A 382 11.80 -14.72 67.73
CA TRP A 382 11.89 -14.44 66.30
C TRP A 382 13.24 -14.84 65.69
N ASP A 383 14.33 -14.74 66.46
CA ASP A 383 15.65 -15.23 66.04
C ASP A 383 15.70 -16.76 66.03
N ASP A 384 15.20 -17.43 67.09
CA ASP A 384 15.09 -18.90 67.15
C ASP A 384 14.27 -19.45 65.97
N TRP A 385 13.15 -18.78 65.62
CA TRP A 385 12.34 -19.16 64.48
C TRP A 385 13.08 -19.03 63.15
N LYS A 386 13.89 -17.98 62.95
CA LYS A 386 14.68 -17.80 61.71
C LYS A 386 15.76 -18.86 61.56
N ASP A 387 16.36 -19.32 62.66
CA ASP A 387 17.35 -20.41 62.67
C ASP A 387 16.71 -21.76 62.30
N ASP A 388 15.51 -22.04 62.81
CA ASP A 388 14.73 -23.24 62.44
C ASP A 388 14.17 -23.17 61.00
N HIS A 389 14.03 -21.97 60.43
CA HIS A 389 13.46 -21.74 59.09
C HIS A 389 14.48 -21.06 58.13
N PRO A 390 15.61 -21.73 57.81
CA PRO A 390 16.63 -21.14 56.95
C PRO A 390 16.07 -20.87 55.56
N ARG A 391 16.35 -19.66 55.05
CA ARG A 391 15.90 -19.23 53.72
C ARG A 391 16.27 -20.27 52.67
N GLY A 392 15.28 -20.72 51.90
CA GLY A 392 15.47 -21.72 50.84
C GLY A 392 15.26 -23.18 51.27
N ALA A 393 14.78 -23.46 52.50
CA ALA A 393 14.43 -24.81 52.96
C ALA A 393 13.54 -25.62 52.00
N GLY A 394 12.62 -24.97 51.28
CA GLY A 394 11.76 -25.62 50.28
C GLY A 394 12.44 -26.00 48.96
N ASN A 395 13.58 -25.38 48.62
CA ASN A 395 14.28 -25.62 47.34
C ASN A 395 15.43 -26.63 47.44
N LYS A 396 15.70 -27.16 48.63
CA LYS A 396 16.80 -28.11 48.89
C LYS A 396 16.61 -29.48 48.19
N LYS A 397 15.38 -29.84 47.81
CA LYS A 397 15.06 -31.10 47.10
C LYS A 397 15.10 -30.98 45.56
N LEU A 398 15.32 -29.79 45.02
CA LEU A 398 15.34 -29.53 43.57
C LEU A 398 16.75 -29.38 42.99
N THR A 399 17.80 -29.60 43.79
CA THR A 399 19.19 -29.71 43.35
C THR A 399 19.65 -31.16 43.43
N PRO A 400 19.69 -31.93 42.32
CA PRO A 400 20.26 -33.27 42.32
C PRO A 400 21.78 -33.18 42.37
N CYS A 401 22.33 -33.45 43.56
CA CYS A 401 23.63 -34.09 43.68
C CYS A 401 23.36 -35.42 44.39
N GLY A 402 23.00 -36.45 43.61
CA GLY A 402 22.55 -37.77 44.11
C GLY A 402 21.09 -38.04 43.84
#